data_AF-A0A7S1SCV7-F1
#
_entry.id   AF-A0A7S1SCV7-F1
#
_cell.length_a   1.000
_cell.length_b   1.000
_cell.length_c   1.000
_cell.angle_alpha   90.00
_cell.angle_beta   90.00
_cell.angle_gamma   90.00
#
_symmetry.space_group_name_H-M   'P 1'
#
loop_
_entity.id
_entity.type
_entity.pdbx_description
1 polymer ?
#
loop_
_entity_poly.entity_id
_entity_poly.type
_entity_poly.pdbx_seq_one_letter_code
_entity_poly.pdbx_strand_id
1 'polypeptide(L)'
;GDFGIMRALGANTVRLYGNDPAKNHTAFLEGARAHGLDVIAGFSDYPYTQMKGNCMSTDFNCYDQIKEQYVMILQSGFLMDKHTYHPQLRAIILMNEPDLKLLDGTAHFCRALVSAFDAVIDAEKELDVRGVSPNFTVAFSFGL
;
A
#
# COMPACT_ATOMS: atom_id res chain seq x y z
N GLY A 1 1.89 -4.94 24.69
CA GLY A 1 1.78 -5.43 23.31
C GLY A 1 2.73 -4.67 22.42
N ASP A 2 2.88 -5.12 21.18
CA ASP A 2 3.96 -4.66 20.28
C ASP A 2 3.97 -3.15 20.05
N PHE A 3 2.80 -2.52 19.89
CA PHE A 3 2.72 -1.06 19.75
C PHE A 3 3.34 -0.30 20.95
N GLY A 4 3.13 -0.81 22.17
CA GLY A 4 3.64 -0.16 23.38
C GLY A 4 5.17 -0.26 23.46
N ILE A 5 5.71 -1.40 23.01
CA ILE A 5 7.16 -1.61 22.88
C ILE A 5 7.73 -0.68 21.80
N MET A 6 7.12 -0.62 20.61
CA MET A 6 7.54 0.30 19.53
C MET A 6 7.60 1.75 20.03
N ARG A 7 6.55 2.20 20.74
CA ARG A 7 6.52 3.55 21.30
C ARG A 7 7.60 3.78 22.37
N ALA A 8 7.82 2.79 23.24
CA ALA A 8 8.86 2.86 24.28
C ALA A 8 10.28 2.90 23.69
N LEU A 9 10.50 2.28 22.53
CA LEU A 9 11.74 2.38 21.76
C LEU A 9 11.91 3.73 21.05
N GLY A 10 10.93 4.64 21.16
CA GLY A 10 10.97 5.98 20.57
C GLY A 10 10.40 6.06 19.16
N ALA A 11 9.78 4.99 18.64
CA ALA A 11 9.11 5.06 17.35
C ALA A 11 7.92 6.02 17.37
N ASN A 12 7.71 6.70 16.24
CA ASN A 12 6.53 7.52 15.96
C ASN A 12 5.74 6.99 14.75
N THR A 13 6.28 6.02 14.02
CA THR A 13 5.73 5.48 12.78
C THR A 13 6.09 4.01 12.65
N VAL A 14 5.20 3.19 12.08
CA VAL A 14 5.48 1.80 11.69
C VAL A 14 5.30 1.63 10.19
N ARG A 15 6.25 0.94 9.54
CA ARG A 15 6.18 0.56 8.14
C ARG A 15 5.77 -0.91 8.02
N LEU A 16 4.75 -1.19 7.20
CA LEU A 16 4.30 -2.54 6.87
C LEU A 16 4.67 -2.87 5.42
N TYR A 17 5.23 -4.06 5.20
CA TYR A 17 5.70 -4.49 3.87
C TYR A 17 4.60 -5.07 2.97
N GLY A 18 3.50 -5.49 3.56
CA GLY A 18 2.38 -6.08 2.85
C GLY A 18 1.20 -6.20 3.79
N ASN A 19 0.02 -6.29 3.18
CA ASN A 19 -1.22 -6.48 3.89
C ASN A 19 -2.08 -7.45 3.06
N ASP A 20 -2.84 -8.30 3.74
CA ASP A 20 -3.76 -9.24 3.09
C ASP A 20 -5.06 -8.48 2.82
N PRO A 21 -5.42 -8.23 1.54
CA PRO A 21 -6.61 -7.46 1.20
C PRO A 21 -7.90 -8.06 1.75
N ALA A 22 -7.93 -9.36 2.08
CA ALA A 22 -9.09 -10.04 2.62
C ALA A 22 -9.23 -9.90 4.16
N LYS A 23 -8.27 -9.26 4.84
CA LYS A 23 -8.30 -9.07 6.30
C LYS A 23 -8.69 -7.63 6.63
N ASN A 24 -9.45 -7.47 7.71
CA ASN A 24 -9.78 -6.14 8.22
C ASN A 24 -8.58 -5.56 8.99
N HIS A 25 -8.20 -4.34 8.62
CA HIS A 25 -7.03 -3.63 9.16
C HIS A 25 -7.40 -2.59 10.24
N THR A 26 -8.69 -2.36 10.50
CA THR A 26 -9.17 -1.32 11.42
C THR A 26 -8.58 -1.48 12.82
N ALA A 27 -8.58 -2.70 13.37
CA ALA A 27 -8.05 -2.94 14.72
C ALA A 27 -6.56 -2.59 14.85
N PHE A 28 -5.78 -2.83 13.79
CA PHE A 28 -4.37 -2.45 13.75
C PHE A 28 -4.20 -0.92 13.73
N LEU A 29 -4.93 -0.24 12.85
CA LEU A 29 -4.85 1.21 12.69
C LEU A 29 -5.36 1.97 13.93
N GLU A 30 -6.40 1.47 14.60
CA GLU A 30 -6.87 1.98 15.88
C GLU A 30 -5.86 1.74 17.02
N GLY A 31 -5.19 0.59 17.00
CA GLY A 31 -4.08 0.30 17.93
C GLY A 31 -2.91 1.25 17.75
N ALA A 32 -2.51 1.53 16.50
CA ALA A 32 -1.50 2.53 16.18
C ALA A 32 -1.93 3.93 16.65
N ARG A 33 -3.20 4.31 16.41
CA ARG A 33 -3.78 5.59 16.86
C ARG A 33 -3.70 5.74 18.37
N ALA A 34 -4.11 4.72 19.11
CA ALA A 34 -4.12 4.73 20.57
C ALA A 34 -2.71 4.90 21.18
N HIS A 35 -1.64 4.68 20.41
CA HIS A 35 -0.26 4.82 20.86
C HIS A 35 0.49 5.95 20.16
N GLY A 36 -0.21 6.77 19.36
CA GLY A 36 0.38 7.90 18.65
C GLY A 36 1.43 7.47 17.62
N LEU A 37 1.18 6.34 16.94
CA LEU A 37 2.00 5.84 15.85
C LEU A 37 1.30 6.09 14.51
N ASP A 38 2.03 6.70 13.58
CA ASP A 38 1.65 6.74 12.17
C ASP A 38 1.93 5.38 11.51
N VAL A 39 1.27 5.13 10.37
CA VAL A 39 1.39 3.89 9.60
C VAL A 39 1.75 4.22 8.16
N ILE A 40 2.81 3.58 7.67
CA ILE A 40 3.19 3.54 6.26
C ILE A 40 2.91 2.13 5.76
N ALA A 41 1.85 1.96 4.97
CA ALA A 41 1.44 0.65 4.50
C ALA A 41 1.95 0.38 3.08
N GLY A 42 2.63 -0.74 2.86
CA GLY A 42 3.01 -1.20 1.53
C GLY A 42 2.02 -2.18 0.94
N PHE A 43 1.88 -2.15 -0.38
CA PHE A 43 1.32 -3.28 -1.11
C PHE A 43 2.26 -4.47 -0.99
N SER A 44 1.66 -5.64 -0.87
CA SER A 44 2.40 -6.90 -0.92
C SER A 44 3.10 -7.05 -2.28
N ASP A 45 4.21 -7.77 -2.32
CA ASP A 45 4.86 -8.18 -3.57
C ASP A 45 4.03 -9.24 -4.34
N TYR A 46 2.99 -9.79 -3.71
CA TYR A 46 2.12 -10.84 -4.24
C TYR A 46 1.50 -10.54 -5.63
N PRO A 47 0.77 -9.40 -5.85
CA PRO A 47 0.22 -9.02 -7.16
C PRO A 47 1.30 -8.74 -8.21
N TYR A 48 2.51 -8.39 -7.78
CA TYR A 48 3.60 -8.03 -8.67
C TYR A 48 4.34 -9.27 -9.19
N THR A 49 4.62 -10.24 -8.30
CA THR A 49 5.63 -11.28 -8.59
C THR A 49 5.20 -12.72 -8.28
N GLN A 50 4.18 -12.94 -7.44
CA GLN A 50 3.95 -14.27 -6.84
C GLN A 50 2.66 -14.94 -7.32
N MET A 51 1.60 -14.17 -7.54
CA MET A 51 0.31 -14.74 -7.95
C MET A 51 0.35 -15.20 -9.41
N LYS A 52 -0.52 -16.15 -9.77
CA LYS A 52 -0.75 -16.50 -11.18
C LYS A 52 -1.38 -15.29 -11.87
N GLY A 53 -0.85 -14.89 -13.03
CA GLY A 53 -1.31 -13.68 -13.73
C GLY A 53 -0.85 -12.39 -13.05
N ASN A 54 0.27 -12.44 -12.31
CA ASN A 54 0.89 -11.25 -11.70
C ASN A 54 1.33 -10.22 -12.74
N CYS A 55 1.68 -9.02 -12.27
CA CYS A 55 2.08 -7.91 -13.12
C CYS A 55 3.26 -8.21 -14.06
N MET A 56 4.26 -9.00 -13.63
CA MET A 56 5.38 -9.38 -14.51
C MET A 56 4.93 -10.22 -15.70
N SER A 57 3.84 -10.98 -15.55
CA SER A 57 3.26 -11.77 -16.65
C SER A 57 2.33 -10.99 -17.58
N THR A 58 2.02 -9.74 -17.26
CA THR A 58 1.14 -8.85 -18.05
C THR A 58 1.91 -7.70 -18.69
N ASP A 59 3.17 -7.94 -19.06
CA ASP A 59 4.04 -6.93 -19.70
C ASP A 59 4.15 -5.66 -18.82
N PHE A 60 4.24 -5.90 -17.50
CA PHE A 60 4.34 -4.87 -16.46
C PHE A 60 3.17 -3.88 -16.43
N ASN A 61 2.03 -4.22 -17.02
CA ASN A 61 0.78 -3.51 -16.78
C ASN A 61 0.11 -4.10 -15.53
N CYS A 62 0.28 -3.43 -14.39
CA CYS A 62 -0.21 -3.90 -13.10
C CYS A 62 -1.66 -3.45 -12.79
N TYR A 63 -2.35 -2.79 -13.74
CA TYR A 63 -3.59 -2.08 -13.44
C TYR A 63 -4.65 -2.98 -12.78
N ASP A 64 -4.98 -4.11 -13.41
CA ASP A 64 -6.08 -4.98 -12.94
C ASP A 64 -5.76 -5.60 -11.56
N GLN A 65 -4.53 -6.10 -11.39
CA GLN A 65 -4.11 -6.74 -10.13
C GLN A 65 -4.13 -5.76 -8.97
N ILE A 66 -3.69 -4.52 -9.20
CA ILE A 66 -3.63 -3.48 -8.17
C ILE A 66 -5.00 -2.88 -7.92
N LYS A 67 -5.83 -2.70 -8.95
CA LYS A 67 -7.19 -2.19 -8.81
C LYS A 67 -8.01 -3.11 -7.91
N GLU A 68 -8.01 -4.41 -8.19
CA GLU A 68 -8.73 -5.41 -7.40
C GLU A 68 -8.26 -5.40 -5.93
N GLN A 69 -6.95 -5.49 -5.72
CA GLN A 69 -6.39 -5.53 -4.38
C GLN A 69 -6.66 -4.25 -3.59
N TYR A 70 -6.54 -3.08 -4.23
CA TYR A 70 -6.69 -1.81 -3.53
C TYR A 70 -8.13 -1.52 -3.15
N VAL A 71 -9.11 -1.86 -4.00
CA VAL A 71 -10.54 -1.79 -3.65
C VAL A 71 -10.82 -2.60 -2.39
N MET A 72 -10.31 -3.83 -2.31
CA MET A 72 -10.49 -4.68 -1.14
C MET A 72 -9.84 -4.08 0.12
N ILE A 73 -8.64 -3.51 0.00
CA ILE A 73 -7.93 -2.86 1.12
C ILE A 73 -8.69 -1.64 1.63
N LEU A 74 -9.18 -0.79 0.72
CA LEU A 74 -9.99 0.39 1.04
C LEU A 74 -11.23 -0.01 1.86
N GLN A 75 -11.95 -1.04 1.40
CA GLN A 75 -13.13 -1.59 2.08
C GLN A 75 -12.78 -2.30 3.40
N SER A 76 -11.56 -2.82 3.53
CA SER A 76 -11.10 -3.61 4.68
C SER A 76 -10.30 -2.79 5.69
N GLY A 77 -10.76 -1.56 5.96
CA GLY A 77 -10.30 -0.77 7.12
C GLY A 77 -9.36 0.39 6.80
N PHE A 78 -8.91 0.56 5.55
CA PHE A 78 -8.19 1.78 5.17
C PHE A 78 -9.11 2.99 5.10
N LEU A 79 -10.38 2.78 4.75
CA LEU A 79 -11.42 3.80 4.86
C LEU A 79 -12.20 3.66 6.18
N MET A 80 -12.54 4.80 6.74
CA MET A 80 -13.46 4.98 7.85
C MET A 80 -14.87 5.26 7.34
N ASP A 81 -15.83 5.36 8.28
CA ASP A 81 -17.16 5.87 8.00
C ASP A 81 -17.09 7.21 7.24
N LYS A 82 -17.89 7.36 6.17
CA LYS A 82 -17.91 8.50 5.22
C LYS A 82 -16.83 8.47 4.12
N HIS A 83 -16.20 7.31 3.90
CA HIS A 83 -15.27 7.07 2.79
C HIS A 83 -14.01 7.96 2.87
N THR A 84 -13.56 8.29 4.08
CA THR A 84 -12.30 9.01 4.30
C THR A 84 -11.24 8.05 4.82
N TYR A 85 -9.98 8.25 4.45
CA TYR A 85 -8.88 7.44 4.97
C TYR A 85 -8.77 7.48 6.49
N HIS A 86 -8.32 6.36 7.07
CA HIS A 86 -7.97 6.30 8.48
C HIS A 86 -6.85 7.31 8.80
N PRO A 87 -6.99 8.17 9.82
CA PRO A 87 -6.06 9.28 10.07
C PRO A 87 -4.63 8.87 10.46
N GLN A 88 -4.37 7.58 10.70
CA GLN A 88 -3.05 7.03 11.01
C GLN A 88 -2.33 6.57 9.75
N LEU A 89 -3.04 6.43 8.63
CA LEU A 89 -2.43 6.06 7.37
C LEU A 89 -1.73 7.30 6.79
N ARG A 90 -0.43 7.40 7.00
CA ARG A 90 0.36 8.57 6.61
C ARG A 90 0.83 8.48 5.16
N ALA A 91 1.21 7.28 4.74
CA ALA A 91 1.65 7.02 3.39
C ALA A 91 1.32 5.59 2.95
N ILE A 92 1.19 5.40 1.65
CA ILE A 92 1.05 4.09 1.00
C ILE A 92 2.23 3.90 0.05
N ILE A 93 2.93 2.78 0.22
CA ILE A 93 4.00 2.35 -0.68
C ILE A 93 3.36 1.48 -1.76
N LEU A 94 3.28 2.00 -2.98
CA LEU A 94 2.75 1.29 -4.14
C LEU A 94 3.62 0.08 -4.48
N MET A 95 4.94 0.27 -4.47
CA MET A 95 5.90 -0.79 -4.77
C MET A 95 7.10 -0.73 -3.83
N ASN A 96 7.54 -1.90 -3.42
CA ASN A 96 8.72 -2.08 -2.59
C ASN A 96 9.89 -2.59 -3.44
N GLU A 97 10.95 -1.78 -3.53
CA GLU A 97 12.23 -2.10 -4.18
C GLU A 97 12.08 -2.56 -5.64
N PRO A 98 11.36 -1.81 -6.49
CA PRO A 98 11.19 -2.20 -7.88
C PRO A 98 12.51 -2.17 -8.66
N ASP A 99 13.47 -1.37 -8.22
CA ASP A 99 14.86 -1.36 -8.69
C ASP A 99 15.58 -2.70 -8.51
N LEU A 100 15.19 -3.49 -7.51
CA LEU A 100 15.74 -4.82 -7.25
C LEU A 100 14.86 -5.95 -7.83
N LYS A 101 13.54 -5.75 -7.89
CA LYS A 101 12.59 -6.81 -8.22
C LYS A 101 12.11 -6.79 -9.67
N LEU A 102 12.08 -5.62 -10.31
CA LEU A 102 11.68 -5.44 -11.70
C LEU A 102 12.94 -5.14 -12.54
N LEU A 103 13.89 -6.08 -12.52
CA LEU A 103 15.22 -5.96 -13.14
C LEU A 103 15.22 -5.84 -14.68
N ASP A 104 14.05 -5.88 -15.30
CA ASP A 104 13.88 -5.96 -16.74
C ASP A 104 13.92 -4.57 -17.44
N GLY A 105 14.54 -3.59 -16.78
CA GLY A 105 14.81 -2.24 -17.28
C GLY A 105 13.83 -1.16 -16.79
N THR A 106 14.29 0.10 -16.85
CA THR A 106 13.56 1.27 -16.35
C THR A 106 12.16 1.42 -16.96
N ALA A 107 11.98 1.06 -18.24
CA ALA A 107 10.70 1.17 -18.92
C ALA A 107 9.62 0.30 -18.28
N HIS A 108 9.97 -0.93 -17.90
CA HIS A 108 9.05 -1.89 -17.27
C HIS A 108 8.66 -1.45 -15.86
N PHE A 109 9.62 -1.01 -15.05
CA PHE A 109 9.31 -0.43 -13.74
C PHE A 109 8.42 0.83 -13.86
N CYS A 110 8.74 1.75 -14.78
CA CYS A 110 7.90 2.94 -14.99
C CYS A 110 6.48 2.57 -15.40
N ARG A 111 6.31 1.58 -16.28
CA ARG A 111 4.98 1.10 -16.68
C ARG A 111 4.22 0.47 -15.51
N ALA A 112 4.89 -0.37 -14.71
CA ALA A 112 4.32 -0.95 -13.50
C ALA A 112 3.86 0.14 -12.52
N LEU A 113 4.67 1.20 -12.35
CA LEU A 113 4.36 2.32 -11.48
C LEU A 113 3.14 3.11 -11.94
N VAL A 114 3.15 3.55 -13.19
CA VAL A 114 2.06 4.36 -13.73
C VAL A 114 0.76 3.57 -13.72
N SER A 115 0.78 2.32 -14.20
CA SER A 115 -0.43 1.47 -14.22
C SER A 115 -0.97 1.15 -12.82
N ALA A 116 -0.09 0.88 -11.84
CA ALA A 116 -0.49 0.67 -10.46
C ALA A 116 -1.09 1.94 -9.84
N PHE A 117 -0.54 3.12 -10.14
CA PHE A 117 -1.06 4.37 -9.60
C PHE A 117 -2.38 4.79 -10.26
N ASP A 118 -2.54 4.57 -11.57
CA ASP A 118 -3.81 4.75 -12.27
C ASP A 118 -4.91 3.88 -11.65
N ALA A 119 -4.60 2.62 -11.34
CA ALA A 119 -5.51 1.70 -10.66
C ALA A 119 -5.93 2.20 -9.27
N VAL A 120 -4.99 2.75 -8.49
CA VAL A 120 -5.28 3.36 -7.18
C VAL A 120 -6.23 4.53 -7.31
N ILE A 121 -5.97 5.45 -8.25
CA ILE A 121 -6.83 6.60 -8.51
C ILE A 121 -8.24 6.17 -8.91
N ASP A 122 -8.35 5.19 -9.80
CA ASP A 122 -9.66 4.72 -10.23
C ASP A 122 -10.38 3.94 -9.14
N ALA A 123 -9.68 3.21 -8.27
CA ALA A 123 -10.27 2.59 -7.08
C ALA A 123 -10.82 3.63 -6.10
N GLU A 124 -10.08 4.71 -5.85
CA GLU A 124 -10.56 5.83 -5.05
C GLU A 124 -11.84 6.44 -5.65
N LYS A 125 -11.91 6.64 -6.98
CA LYS A 125 -13.12 7.13 -7.65
C LYS A 125 -14.29 6.16 -7.53
N GLU A 126 -14.05 4.86 -7.72
CA GLU A 126 -15.09 3.82 -7.68
C GLU A 126 -15.77 3.76 -6.31
N LEU A 127 -14.99 3.93 -5.24
CA LEU A 127 -15.51 3.91 -3.87
C LEU A 127 -15.90 5.31 -3.35
N ASP A 128 -15.87 6.33 -4.20
CA ASP A 128 -16.15 7.72 -3.81
C ASP A 128 -15.34 8.13 -2.57
N VAL A 129 -14.02 7.92 -2.62
CA VAL A 129 -13.10 8.29 -1.54
C VAL A 129 -13.02 9.81 -1.42
N ARG A 130 -13.08 10.29 -0.18
CA ARG A 130 -13.17 11.72 0.15
C ARG A 130 -12.09 12.14 1.14
N GLY A 131 -11.91 13.46 1.25
CA GLY A 131 -10.98 14.06 2.19
C GLY A 131 -9.54 14.06 1.67
N VAL A 132 -8.59 14.04 2.59
CA VAL A 132 -7.16 14.09 2.26
C VAL A 132 -6.64 12.66 2.10
N SER A 133 -6.11 12.35 0.92
CA SER A 133 -5.43 11.07 0.67
C SER A 133 -4.09 11.01 1.39
N PRO A 134 -3.63 9.79 1.79
CA PRO A 134 -2.25 9.60 2.24
C PRO A 134 -1.27 9.93 1.12
N ASN A 135 0.00 10.14 1.48
CA ASN A 135 1.04 10.27 0.46
C ASN A 135 1.28 8.92 -0.22
N PHE A 136 1.29 8.89 -1.56
CA PHE A 136 1.70 7.71 -2.30
C PHE A 136 3.18 7.78 -2.63
N THR A 137 3.88 6.65 -2.51
CA THR A 137 5.32 6.59 -2.74
C THR A 137 5.76 5.21 -3.23
N VAL A 138 7.04 5.12 -3.58
CA VAL A 138 7.74 3.88 -3.94
C VAL A 138 8.99 3.84 -3.09
N ALA A 139 9.25 2.70 -2.45
CA ALA A 139 10.49 2.51 -1.70
C ALA A 139 11.56 1.97 -2.64
N PHE A 140 12.70 2.66 -2.75
CA PHE A 140 13.85 2.23 -3.53
C PHE A 140 14.98 1.73 -2.61
N SER A 141 15.81 0.83 -3.12
CA SER A 141 17.01 0.40 -2.40
C SER A 141 18.11 1.47 -2.53
N PHE A 142 18.75 1.81 -1.42
CA PHE A 142 19.85 2.79 -1.39
C PHE A 142 21.24 2.15 -1.52
N GLY A 143 21.36 0.81 -1.46
CA GLY A 143 22.63 0.09 -1.33
C GLY A 143 22.92 -0.92 -2.44
N LEU A 144 22.40 -0.69 -3.65
CA LEU A 144 22.75 -1.48 -4.84
C LEU A 144 24.05 -0.97 -5.48
#